data_AF-A0A7V5EYY7-F1
#
_entry.id   AF-A0A7V5EYY7-F1
#
_cell.length_a   1.000
_cell.length_b   1.000
_cell.length_c   1.000
_cell.angle_alpha   90.00
_cell.angle_beta   90.00
_cell.angle_gamma   90.00
#
_symmetry.space_group_name_H-M   'P 1'
#
loop_
_entity.id
_entity.type
_entity.pdbx_description
1 polymer ?
#
loop_
_entity_poly.entity_id
_entity_poly.type
_entity_poly.pdbx_seq_one_letter_code
_entity_poly.pdbx_strand_id
1 'polypeptide(L)' 'MAPIPQRRALPTLVLWTALAWLLTAGGASAADGVGLVDPETGRWHLRDAAGATSSFYYGDPGDVPFVGDWDCDGIDT' A
#
# COMPACT_ATOMS: atom_id res chain seq x y z
N MET A 1 -18.41 7.81 -61.15
CA MET A 1 -18.65 7.78 -59.69
C MET A 1 -19.23 6.41 -59.36
N ALA A 2 -18.39 5.44 -58.95
CA ALA A 2 -18.82 4.10 -58.57
C ALA A 2 -18.50 3.89 -57.08
N PRO A 3 -19.44 3.42 -56.24
CA PRO A 3 -19.22 3.30 -54.80
C PRO A 3 -18.32 2.11 -54.40
N ILE A 4 -17.53 2.34 -53.36
CA ILE A 4 -16.54 1.47 -52.67
C ILE A 4 -17.24 0.32 -51.90
N PRO A 5 -16.59 -0.86 -51.70
CA PRO A 5 -17.26 -2.13 -51.35
C PRO A 5 -17.61 -2.28 -49.87
N GLN A 6 -18.69 -3.01 -49.59
CA GLN A 6 -19.13 -3.37 -48.25
C GLN A 6 -18.22 -4.48 -47.67
N ARG A 7 -17.44 -4.15 -46.63
CA ARG A 7 -16.63 -5.12 -45.88
C ARG A 7 -17.57 -5.98 -45.03
N ARG A 8 -17.51 -7.31 -45.22
CA ARG A 8 -18.21 -8.29 -44.38
C ARG A 8 -17.69 -8.21 -42.94
N ALA A 9 -18.56 -7.90 -41.99
CA ALA A 9 -18.25 -7.92 -40.56
C ALA A 9 -18.24 -9.37 -40.04
N LEU A 10 -17.18 -9.74 -39.31
CA LEU A 10 -17.11 -11.00 -38.54
C LEU A 10 -17.67 -10.74 -37.12
N PRO A 11 -18.39 -11.69 -36.50
CA PRO A 11 -19.07 -11.46 -35.23
C PRO A 11 -18.10 -11.52 -34.04
N THR A 12 -17.96 -10.41 -33.33
CA THR A 12 -17.20 -10.27 -32.09
C THR A 12 -18.06 -10.73 -30.91
N LEU A 13 -17.95 -12.00 -30.51
CA LEU A 13 -18.43 -12.44 -29.20
C LEU A 13 -17.53 -13.58 -28.72
N VAL A 14 -17.30 -13.65 -27.41
CA VAL A 14 -16.31 -14.50 -26.70
C VAL A 14 -14.94 -13.85 -26.55
N LEU A 15 -14.82 -12.83 -25.68
CA LEU A 15 -13.56 -12.47 -25.02
C LEU A 15 -13.71 -11.58 -23.76
N TRP A 16 -14.90 -11.48 -23.16
CA TRP A 16 -15.17 -10.51 -22.08
C TRP A 16 -15.27 -11.09 -20.66
N THR A 17 -15.30 -12.41 -20.47
CA THR A 17 -15.48 -13.00 -19.12
C THR A 17 -14.19 -13.44 -18.44
N ALA A 18 -13.05 -13.49 -19.14
CA ALA A 18 -11.77 -13.92 -18.56
C ALA A 18 -10.90 -12.78 -17.99
N LEU A 19 -11.27 -11.51 -18.18
CA LEU A 19 -10.50 -10.35 -17.70
C LEU A 19 -11.08 -9.72 -16.42
N ALA A 20 -12.12 -10.31 -15.82
CA ALA A 20 -12.74 -9.76 -14.61
C ALA A 20 -12.09 -10.25 -13.30
N TRP A 21 -11.30 -11.32 -13.34
CA TRP A 21 -10.68 -11.91 -12.14
C TRP A 21 -9.19 -11.55 -11.95
N LEU A 22 -8.57 -10.81 -12.87
CA LEU A 22 -7.17 -10.41 -12.73
C LEU A 22 -6.99 -8.98 -12.16
N LEU A 23 -8.07 -8.23 -11.92
CA LEU A 23 -7.99 -6.84 -11.46
C LEU A 23 -8.31 -6.60 -9.98
N THR A 24 -8.51 -7.64 -9.16
CA THR A 24 -8.75 -7.47 -7.71
C THR A 24 -7.64 -7.98 -6.80
N ALA A 25 -6.54 -8.51 -7.35
CA ALA A 25 -5.41 -9.02 -6.56
C ALA A 25 -4.33 -7.96 -6.26
N GLY A 26 -4.69 -6.68 -6.26
CA GLY A 26 -3.81 -5.59 -5.79
C GLY A 26 -4.32 -5.05 -4.47
N GLY A 27 -4.06 -5.75 -3.37
CA GLY A 27 -4.29 -5.19 -2.04
C GLY A 27 -3.34 -4.02 -1.85
N ALA A 28 -3.87 -2.80 -1.77
CA ALA A 28 -3.07 -1.67 -1.31
C ALA A 28 -2.60 -2.02 0.12
N SER A 29 -1.29 -2.00 0.37
CA SER A 29 -0.82 -1.92 1.75
C SER A 29 -1.47 -0.69 2.37
N ALA A 30 -1.97 -0.81 3.60
CA ALA A 30 -2.35 0.38 4.33
C ALA A 30 -1.14 1.32 4.33
N ALA A 31 -1.35 2.62 4.04
CA ALA A 31 -0.24 3.56 4.07
C ALA A 31 0.43 3.48 5.45
N ASP A 32 1.75 3.38 5.49
CA ASP A 32 2.45 3.21 6.76
C ASP A 32 2.30 4.46 7.65
N GLY A 33 2.26 4.22 8.96
CA GLY A 33 2.39 5.29 9.95
C GLY A 33 3.82 5.80 10.02
N VAL A 34 4.03 6.91 10.76
CA VAL A 34 5.37 7.45 11.03
C VAL A 34 5.55 7.58 12.54
N GLY A 35 6.74 7.21 13.02
CA GLY A 35 7.17 7.40 14.40
C GLY A 35 8.29 8.44 14.51
N LEU A 36 8.29 9.20 15.62
CA LEU A 36 9.39 10.06 16.05
C LEU A 36 9.73 9.78 17.51
N VAL A 37 11.01 9.67 17.83
CA VAL A 37 11.52 9.57 19.19
C VAL A 37 12.18 10.89 19.60
N ASP A 38 11.92 11.33 20.83
CA ASP A 38 12.76 12.30 21.53
C ASP A 38 13.64 11.52 22.53
N PRO A 39 14.90 11.22 22.18
CA PRO A 39 15.77 10.43 23.03
C PRO A 39 16.15 11.19 24.30
N GLU A 40 16.08 12.52 24.35
CA GLU A 40 16.41 13.29 25.55
C GLU A 40 15.36 13.09 26.66
N THR A 41 14.12 12.76 26.29
CA THR A 41 13.00 12.61 27.24
C THR A 41 12.36 11.21 27.24
N GLY A 42 12.79 10.31 26.35
CA GLY A 42 12.19 8.98 26.18
C GLY A 42 10.75 9.04 25.66
N ARG A 43 10.37 10.14 25.01
CA ARG A 43 9.00 10.35 24.51
C ARG A 43 8.87 9.91 23.06
N TRP A 44 7.81 9.17 22.79
CA TRP A 44 7.45 8.66 21.48
C TRP A 44 6.22 9.38 20.94
N HIS A 45 6.25 9.67 19.65
CA HIS A 45 5.15 10.27 18.90
C HIS A 45 4.84 9.38 17.70
N LEU A 46 3.59 8.93 17.59
CA LEU A 46 3.12 8.12 16.46
C LEU A 46 2.05 8.89 15.69
N ARG A 47 2.10 8.80 14.36
CA ARG A 47 1.03 9.24 13.47
C ARG A 47 0.57 8.06 12.62
N ASP A 48 -0.73 7.77 12.68
CA ASP A 48 -1.32 6.71 11.85
C ASP A 48 -1.56 7.15 10.40
N ALA A 49 -1.94 6.19 9.56
CA ALA A 49 -2.26 6.40 8.15
C ALA A 49 -3.38 7.43 7.91
N ALA A 50 -4.33 7.54 8.85
CA ALA A 50 -5.46 8.48 8.82
C ALA A 50 -5.08 9.88 9.32
N GLY A 51 -3.88 10.02 9.89
CA GLY A 51 -3.33 11.26 10.43
C GLY A 51 -3.62 11.51 11.90
N ALA A 52 -4.22 10.56 12.63
CA ALA A 52 -4.34 10.68 14.08
C ALA A 52 -2.98 10.53 14.75
N THR A 53 -2.76 11.27 15.83
CA THR A 53 -1.48 11.29 16.56
C THR A 53 -1.63 10.82 18.00
N SER A 54 -0.68 10.04 18.49
CA SER A 54 -0.60 9.62 19.89
C SER A 54 0.82 9.84 20.43
N SER A 55 0.95 9.89 21.76
CA SER A 55 2.26 10.04 22.41
C SER A 55 2.31 9.33 23.75
N PHE A 56 3.45 8.73 24.05
CA PHE A 56 3.69 7.95 25.27
C PHE A 56 5.19 7.95 25.61
N TYR A 57 5.55 7.46 26.80
CA TYR A 57 6.94 7.24 27.18
C TYR A 57 7.29 5.76 27.05
N TYR A 58 8.48 5.48 26.53
CA TYR A 58 9.02 4.12 26.41
C TYR A 58 10.55 4.17 26.32
N GLY A 59 11.22 3.24 27.01
CA GLY A 59 12.66 3.28 27.21
C GLY A 59 13.11 4.33 28.23
N ASP A 60 14.41 4.50 28.37
CA ASP A 60 15.04 5.51 29.21
C ASP A 60 15.56 6.69 28.36
N PRO A 61 15.64 7.92 28.93
CA PRO A 61 16.33 9.03 28.30
C PRO A 61 17.78 8.67 27.91
N GLY A 62 18.11 8.84 26.64
CA GLY A 62 19.39 8.49 26.03
C GLY A 62 19.33 7.24 25.15
N ASP A 63 18.26 6.44 25.24
CA ASP A 63 18.09 5.27 24.38
C ASP A 63 17.89 5.67 22.91
N VAL A 64 18.49 4.89 22.01
CA VAL A 64 18.38 5.07 20.56
C VAL A 64 17.51 3.96 19.99
N PRO A 65 16.39 4.26 19.31
CA PRO A 65 15.53 3.24 18.76
C PRO A 65 16.18 2.58 17.55
N PHE A 66 15.86 1.31 17.35
CA PHE A 66 16.21 0.53 16.16
C PHE A 66 14.97 -0.24 15.71
N VAL A 67 14.85 -0.45 14.41
CA VAL A 67 13.72 -1.13 13.75
C VAL A 67 14.27 -2.21 12.82
N GLY A 68 13.47 -3.25 12.58
CA GLY A 68 13.83 -4.32 11.66
C GLY A 68 12.72 -5.36 11.53
N ASP A 69 12.84 -6.19 10.50
CA ASP A 69 12.02 -7.38 10.30
C ASP A 69 12.59 -8.52 11.16
N TRP A 70 11.90 -8.84 12.26
CA TRP A 70 12.38 -9.80 13.27
C TRP A 70 12.02 -11.25 12.95
N ASP A 71 11.05 -11.49 12.06
CA ASP A 71 10.58 -12.82 11.69
C ASP A 71 10.87 -13.20 10.22
N CYS A 72 11.48 -12.28 9.47
CA CYS A 72 11.96 -12.43 8.10
C CYS A 72 10.84 -12.61 7.06
N ASP A 73 9.65 -12.05 7.29
CA ASP A 73 8.53 -12.15 6.36
C ASP A 73 8.56 -11.09 5.22
N GLY A 74 9.50 -10.14 5.28
CA GLY A 74 9.64 -9.04 4.34
C GLY A 74 8.71 -7.86 4.62
N ILE A 75 8.07 -7.84 5.78
CA ILE A 75 7.23 -6.76 6.30
C ILE A 75 7.84 -6.29 7.63
N ASP A 76 8.13 -4.99 7.73
CA ASP A 76 8.65 -4.43 8.98
C ASP A 76 7.59 -4.55 10.10
N THR A 77 7.98 -5.11 11.25
CA THR A 77 7.15 -5.23 12.47
C THR A 77 7.76 -4.50 13.67
#